data_AF-G2FBC7-F1
#
_entry.id   AF-G2FBC7-F1
#
_cell.length_a   1.000
_cell.length_b   1.000
_cell.length_c   1.000
_cell.angle_alpha   90.00
_cell.angle_beta   90.00
_cell.angle_gamma   90.00
#
_symmetry.space_group_name_H-M   'P 1'
#
loop_
_entity.id
_entity.type
_entity.pdbx_description
1 polymer ?
#
loop_
_entity_poly.entity_id
_entity_poly.type
_entity_poly.pdbx_seq_one_letter_code
_entity_poly.pdbx_strand_id
1 'polypeptide(L)' 'MPLGLAMGMPFALGLQALGERQPALMPWAWGINGCASVVSALLAALLAVDLGFSGLMLLSAALYLLAWAGFPGAD' A
#
# COMPACT_ATOMS: atom_id res chain seq x y z
N MET A 1 -14.83 9.82 11.46
CA MET A 1 -14.56 9.09 10.21
C MET A 1 -13.39 9.65 9.35
N PRO A 2 -12.24 10.12 9.90
CA PRO A 2 -11.08 10.51 9.08
C PRO A 2 -10.07 9.37 8.83
N LEU A 3 -10.07 8.31 9.65
CA LEU A 3 -9.09 7.21 9.51
C LEU A 3 -9.29 6.39 8.22
N GLY A 4 -10.53 6.26 7.76
CA GLY A 4 -10.88 5.57 6.51
C GLY A 4 -10.38 6.31 5.26
N LEU A 5 -10.23 7.64 5.30
CA LEU A 5 -9.59 8.39 4.21
C LEU A 5 -8.11 7.99 4.10
N ALA A 6 -7.40 7.86 5.23
CA ALA A 6 -5.98 7.51 5.22
C ALA A 6 -5.72 6.08 4.75
N MET A 7 -6.64 5.13 4.98
CA MET A 7 -6.42 3.73 4.61
C MET A 7 -6.69 3.42 3.12
N GLY A 8 -7.61 4.14 2.46
CA GLY A 8 -8.02 3.86 1.08
C GLY A 8 -7.69 4.93 0.03
N MET A 9 -7.59 6.21 0.42
CA MET A 9 -7.34 7.27 -0.55
C MET A 9 -5.96 7.29 -1.20
N PRO A 10 -4.83 6.98 -0.53
CA PRO A 10 -3.52 7.10 -1.20
C PRO A 10 -3.41 6.17 -2.41
N PHE A 11 -3.97 4.96 -2.31
CA PHE A 11 -4.05 4.04 -3.44
C PHE A 11 -4.98 4.56 -4.56
N ALA A 12 -6.17 5.05 -4.22
CA ALA A 12 -7.12 5.59 -5.20
C ALA A 12 -6.59 6.85 -5.91
N LEU A 13 -5.86 7.72 -5.20
CA LEU A 13 -5.23 8.92 -5.75
C LEU A 13 -4.04 8.56 -6.64
N GLY A 14 -3.18 7.63 -6.20
CA GLY A 14 -2.07 7.12 -7.02
C GLY A 14 -2.56 6.45 -8.31
N LEU A 15 -3.67 5.70 -8.23
CA LEU A 15 -4.27 5.05 -9.40
C LEU A 15 -4.89 6.05 -10.37
N GLN A 16 -5.54 7.11 -9.87
CA GLN A 16 -6.03 8.22 -10.70
C GLN A 16 -4.87 8.93 -11.41
N ALA A 17 -3.82 9.31 -10.67
CA ALA A 17 -2.63 9.95 -11.26
C ALA A 17 -1.94 9.05 -12.30
N LEU A 18 -1.90 7.73 -12.06
CA LEU A 18 -1.39 6.76 -13.03
C LEU A 18 -2.29 6.67 -14.27
N GLY A 19 -3.61 6.73 -14.10
CA GLY A 19 -4.56 6.75 -15.21
C GLY A 19 -4.46 7.97 -16.10
N GLU A 20 -4.17 9.13 -15.51
CA GLU A 20 -3.96 10.38 -16.24
C GLU A 20 -2.60 10.40 -16.96
N ARG A 21 -1.53 9.92 -16.32
CA ARG A 21 -0.16 9.97 -16.88
C ARG A 21 0.18 8.81 -17.80
N GLN A 22 -0.20 7.58 -17.44
CA GLN A 22 0.22 6.33 -18.08
C GLN A 22 -0.87 5.24 -18.02
N PRO A 23 -2.01 5.41 -18.74
CA PRO A 23 -3.15 4.49 -18.67
C PRO A 23 -2.80 3.04 -19.08
N ALA A 24 -1.76 2.84 -19.90
CA ALA A 24 -1.28 1.51 -20.28
C ALA A 24 -0.78 0.66 -19.09
N LEU A 25 -0.39 1.30 -17.98
CA LEU A 25 0.06 0.62 -16.75
C LEU A 25 -1.09 0.26 -15.79
N MET A 26 -2.32 0.65 -16.10
CA MET A 26 -3.48 0.37 -15.25
C MET A 26 -3.68 -1.13 -14.97
N PRO A 27 -3.59 -2.05 -15.96
CA PRO A 27 -3.71 -3.49 -15.69
C PRO A 27 -2.57 -4.01 -14.81
N TRP A 28 -1.37 -3.44 -14.94
CA TRP A 28 -0.21 -3.77 -14.10
C TRP A 28 -0.41 -3.36 -12.65
N ALA A 29 -0.93 -2.15 -12.41
CA ALA A 29 -1.24 -1.67 -11.06
C ALA A 29 -2.25 -2.59 -10.35
N TRP A 30 -3.30 -3.02 -11.06
CA TRP A 30 -4.25 -4.00 -10.54
C TRP A 30 -3.63 -5.38 -10.32
N GLY A 31 -2.77 -5.85 -11.23
CA GLY A 31 -2.04 -7.12 -11.07
C GLY A 31 -1.14 -7.14 -9.83
N ILE A 32 -0.40 -6.05 -9.60
CA ILE A 32 0.44 -5.87 -8.40
C ILE A 32 -0.44 -5.84 -7.14
N ASN A 33 -1.55 -5.08 -7.14
CA ASN A 33 -2.46 -4.99 -6.01
C ASN A 33 -3.06 -6.37 -5.64
N GLY A 34 -3.45 -7.16 -6.65
CA GLY A 34 -3.95 -8.52 -6.45
C GLY A 34 -2.89 -9.45 -5.84
N CYS A 35 -1.67 -9.45 -6.37
CA CYS A 35 -0.57 -10.25 -5.85
C CYS A 35 -0.20 -9.83 -4.41
N ALA A 36 -0.06 -8.52 -4.16
CA ALA A 36 0.25 -7.98 -2.85
C ALA A 36 -0.79 -8.37 -1.80
N SER A 37 -2.08 -8.44 -2.16
CA SER A 37 -3.15 -8.83 -1.23
C SER A 37 -3.00 -10.28 -0.75
N VAL A 38 -2.63 -11.20 -1.66
CA VAL A 38 -2.41 -12.62 -1.31
C VAL A 38 -1.12 -12.78 -0.50
N VAL A 39 -0.04 -12.19 -0.99
CA VAL A 39 1.29 -12.30 -0.39
C VAL A 39 1.32 -11.66 1.00
N SER A 40 0.72 -10.47 1.16
CA SER A 40 0.70 -9.76 2.44
C SER A 40 -0.13 -10.47 3.51
N ALA A 41 -1.23 -11.13 3.16
CA ALA A 41 -2.02 -11.90 4.11
C ALA A 41 -1.19 -13.05 4.74
N LEU A 42 -0.43 -13.78 3.92
CA LEU A 42 0.45 -14.84 4.40
C LEU A 42 1.62 -14.27 5.22
N LEU A 43 2.29 -13.23 4.71
CA LEU A 43 3.41 -12.59 5.40
C LEU A 43 2.99 -11.99 6.74
N ALA A 44 1.83 -11.34 6.82
CA ALA A 44 1.33 -10.76 8.05
C ALA A 44 1.11 -11.85 9.11
N ALA A 45 0.55 -13.00 8.73
CA ALA A 45 0.37 -14.12 9.66
C ALA A 45 1.72 -14.66 10.18
N LEU A 46 2.71 -14.84 9.30
CA LEU A 46 4.04 -15.30 9.69
C LEU A 46 4.76 -14.29 10.58
N LEU A 47 4.76 -13.01 10.18
CA LEU A 47 5.40 -11.93 10.93
C LEU A 47 4.72 -11.68 12.28
N ALA A 48 3.40 -11.88 12.39
CA ALA A 48 2.69 -11.77 13.66
C ALA A 48 3.13 -12.85 14.66
N VAL A 49 3.49 -14.04 14.20
CA VAL A 49 4.00 -15.13 15.05
C VAL A 49 5.43 -14.84 15.52
N ASP A 50 6.29 -14.33 14.64
CA ASP A 50 7.72 -14.08 14.94
C ASP A 50 7.95 -12.76 15.71
N LEU A 51 7.33 -11.67 15.28
CA LEU A 51 7.54 -10.31 15.81
C LEU A 51 6.44 -9.85 16.78
N GLY A 52 5.37 -10.62 16.90
CA GLY A 52 4.15 -10.19 17.58
C GLY A 52 3.35 -9.14 16.79
N PHE A 53 2.11 -8.92 17.22
CA PHE A 53 1.21 -7.98 16.53
C PHE A 53 1.71 -6.52 16.58
N SER A 54 2.36 -6.11 17.67
CA SER A 54 2.92 -4.75 17.80
C SER A 54 4.06 -4.49 16.80
N GLY A 55 4.94 -5.49 16.58
CA GLY A 55 6.01 -5.39 15.59
C GLY A 55 5.47 -5.32 14.16
N LEU A 56 4.46 -6.13 13.85
CA LEU A 56 3.75 -6.09 12.56
C LEU A 56 3.12 -4.71 12.31
N MET A 57 2.47 -4.12 13.32
CA MET A 57 1.85 -2.80 13.19
C MET A 57 2.88 -1.70 12.95
N LEU A 58 4.02 -1.73 13.65
CA LEU A 58 5.09 -0.75 13.44
C LEU A 58 5.71 -0.87 12.03
N LEU A 59 5.93 -2.11 11.57
CA LEU A 59 6.41 -2.37 10.22
C LEU A 59 5.44 -1.86 9.15
N SER A 60 4.14 -2.13 9.32
CA SER A 60 3.09 -1.62 8.43
C SER A 60 3.11 -0.09 8.37
N ALA A 61 3.20 0.59 9.51
CA ALA A 61 3.31 2.05 9.57
C ALA A 61 4.57 2.57 8.84
N ALA A 62 5.72 1.93 9.02
CA ALA A 62 6.96 2.31 8.33
C ALA A 62 6.85 2.14 6.80
N LEU A 63 6.22 1.07 6.33
CA LEU A 63 5.97 0.84 4.90
C LEU A 63 5.05 1.91 4.30
N TYR A 64 4.01 2.32 5.02
CA TYR A 64 3.14 3.43 4.60
C TYR A 64 3.92 4.75 4.50
N LEU A 65 4.81 5.05 5.44
CA LEU A 65 5.65 6.26 5.40
C LEU A 65 6.64 6.23 4.23
N LEU A 66 7.24 5.07 3.93
CA LEU A 66 8.12 4.89 2.77
C LEU A 66 7.37 5.09 1.45
N ALA A 67 6.16 4.54 1.34
CA ALA A 67 5.32 4.72 0.16
C ALA A 67 4.94 6.19 -0.04
N TRP A 68 4.65 6.91 1.04
CA TRP A 68 4.40 8.35 0.99
C TRP A 68 5.64 9.14 0.53
N ALA A 69 6.81 8.85 1.10
CA ALA A 69 8.06 9.53 0.74
C ALA A 69 8.51 9.25 -0.71
N GLY A 70 8.19 8.07 -1.24
CA GLY A 70 8.50 7.69 -2.62
C GLY A 70 7.48 8.16 -3.66
N PHE A 71 6.35 8.74 -3.24
CA PHE A 71 5.33 9.20 -4.18
C PHE A 71 5.81 10.50 -4.85
N PRO A 72 5.95 10.55 -6.19
CA PRO A 72 6.54 11.67 -6.93
C PRO A 72 5.57 12.87 -7.09
N GLY A 73 4.81 13.17 -6.04
CA GLY A 73 3.88 14.31 -5.94
C GLY A 73 4.00 15.04 -4.60
N ALA A 74 5.14 14.94 -3.93
CA ALA A 74 5.48 15.74 -2.75
C ALA A 74 6.22 17.06 -3.12
N ASP A 75 6.23 17.38 -4.41
CA ASP A 75 6.81 18.54 -5.08
C ASP A 75 5.83 19.01 -6.18
#